data_AF-A0A2S6R0U8-F1
#
_entry.id   AF-A0A2S6R0U8-F1
#
_cell.length_a   1.000
_cell.length_b   1.000
_cell.length_c   1.000
_cell.angle_alpha   90.00
_cell.angle_beta   90.00
_cell.angle_gamma   90.00
#
_symmetry.space_group_name_H-M   'P 1'
#
loop_
_entity.id
_entity.type
_entity.pdbx_description
1 polymer ?
#
loop_
_entity_poly.entity_id
_entity_poly.type
_entity_poly.pdbx_seq_one_letter_code
_entity_poly.pdbx_strand_id
1 'polypeptide(L)'
;MRISDYSALTFDCYGTLIDWERGMLTALKPWLEQSGLEADEDSLLTAYGRHETVIQQQRPGLPYRDVVAMVLGRIAEEFDLSARHEEMQQFGDSVGHWPPFSDSRESLAYLRQHFKLVAITNVDNRSFVDTHLLLGEPFHI
;
A
#
# COMPACT_ATOMS: atom_id res chain seq x y z
N MET A 1 -4.84 12.45 -30.42
CA MET A 1 -5.04 12.64 -28.98
C MET A 1 -3.68 12.94 -28.36
N ARG A 2 -3.53 14.09 -27.71
CA ARG A 2 -2.31 14.53 -27.01
C ARG A 2 -2.62 14.73 -25.53
N ILE A 3 -1.64 14.50 -24.66
CA ILE A 3 -1.86 14.71 -23.21
C ILE A 3 -2.19 16.18 -22.87
N SER A 4 -1.71 17.11 -23.69
CA SER A 4 -2.02 18.54 -23.60
C SER A 4 -3.48 18.90 -23.89
N ASP A 5 -4.28 17.94 -24.39
CA ASP A 5 -5.70 18.15 -24.64
C ASP A 5 -6.52 18.10 -23.32
N TYR A 6 -5.88 17.75 -22.20
CA TYR A 6 -6.50 17.61 -20.88
C TYR A 6 -5.99 18.65 -19.89
N SER A 7 -6.79 18.96 -18.87
CA SER A 7 -6.46 19.91 -17.80
C SER A 7 -6.22 19.25 -16.44
N ALA A 8 -6.56 17.97 -16.31
CA ALA A 8 -6.42 17.21 -15.08
C ALA A 8 -5.96 15.76 -15.37
N LEU A 9 -5.20 15.21 -14.43
CA LEU A 9 -4.75 13.82 -14.42
C LEU A 9 -5.18 13.19 -13.09
N THR A 10 -5.91 12.09 -13.19
CA THR A 10 -6.32 11.28 -12.04
C THR A 10 -5.42 10.06 -11.94
N PHE A 11 -4.88 9.80 -10.76
CA PHE A 11 -3.92 8.73 -10.52
C PHE A 11 -4.48 7.69 -9.56
N ASP A 12 -4.40 6.42 -9.98
CA ASP A 12 -4.18 5.36 -9.00
C ASP A 12 -2.82 5.60 -8.30
N CYS A 13 -2.69 5.16 -7.05
CA CYS A 13 -1.50 5.42 -6.23
C CYS A 13 -0.66 4.17 -5.97
N TYR A 14 -1.27 3.04 -5.56
CA TYR A 14 -0.53 1.88 -5.07
C TYR A 14 -0.35 0.86 -6.20
N GLY A 15 0.88 0.74 -6.71
CA GLY A 15 1.20 0.00 -7.94
C GLY A 15 1.50 0.92 -9.13
N THR A 16 1.01 2.16 -9.10
CA THR A 16 1.33 3.18 -10.11
C THR A 16 2.42 4.15 -9.62
N LEU A 17 2.31 4.66 -8.39
CA LEU A 17 3.22 5.66 -7.82
C LEU A 17 4.02 5.11 -6.64
N ILE A 18 3.39 4.20 -5.88
CA ILE A 18 3.94 3.53 -4.70
C ILE A 18 4.28 2.09 -5.04
N ASP A 19 5.50 1.69 -4.69
CA ASP A 19 5.99 0.32 -4.75
C ASP A 19 5.48 -0.44 -3.53
N TRP A 20 4.21 -0.87 -3.63
CA TRP A 20 3.51 -1.54 -2.55
C TRP A 20 4.08 -2.92 -2.25
N GLU A 21 4.61 -3.64 -3.25
CA GLU A 21 5.19 -4.98 -3.08
C GLU A 21 6.42 -4.89 -2.18
N ARG A 22 7.35 -3.99 -2.51
CA ARG A 22 8.54 -3.77 -1.67
C ARG A 22 8.19 -3.23 -0.29
N GLY A 23 7.22 -2.32 -0.23
CA GLY A 23 6.73 -1.76 1.04
C GLY A 23 6.16 -2.83 1.97
N MET A 24 5.26 -3.65 1.44
CA MET A 24 4.63 -4.77 2.14
C MET A 24 5.67 -5.78 2.61
N LEU A 25 6.55 -6.26 1.72
CA LEU A 25 7.60 -7.23 2.09
C LEU A 25 8.54 -6.67 3.16
N THR A 26 8.91 -5.39 3.07
CA THR A 26 9.75 -4.73 4.08
C THR A 26 9.03 -4.65 5.43
N ALA A 27 7.75 -4.31 5.44
CA ALA A 27 6.93 -4.23 6.65
C ALA A 27 6.69 -5.61 7.28
N LEU A 28 6.74 -6.69 6.49
CA LEU A 28 6.53 -8.06 6.94
C LEU A 28 7.76 -8.66 7.65
N LYS A 29 8.98 -8.17 7.33
CA LYS A 29 10.26 -8.69 7.86
C LYS A 29 10.31 -8.89 9.38
N PRO A 30 9.89 -7.91 10.23
CA PRO A 30 9.97 -8.09 11.67
C PRO A 30 9.18 -9.30 12.17
N TRP A 31 8.00 -9.56 11.58
CA TRP A 31 7.19 -10.72 11.94
C TRP A 31 7.79 -12.03 11.40
N LEU A 32 8.35 -12.04 10.18
CA LEU A 32 9.05 -13.21 9.63
C LEU A 32 10.23 -13.62 10.51
N GLU A 33 11.07 -12.66 10.90
CA GLU A 33 12.23 -12.89 11.77
C GLU A 33 11.82 -13.43 13.14
N GLN A 34 10.73 -12.90 13.72
CA GLN A 34 10.25 -13.34 15.03
C GLN A 34 9.55 -14.71 14.98
N SER A 35 8.83 -15.01 13.91
CA SER A 35 8.10 -16.27 13.74
C SER A 35 8.99 -17.43 13.29
N GLY A 36 10.14 -17.13 12.69
CA GLY A 36 11.02 -18.13 12.09
C GLY A 36 10.47 -18.72 10.80
N LEU A 37 9.47 -18.08 10.17
CA LEU A 37 8.91 -18.52 8.89
C LEU A 37 9.94 -18.29 7.77
N GLU A 38 10.30 -19.37 7.09
CA GLU A 38 11.06 -19.31 5.84
C GLU A 38 10.10 -19.46 4.65
N ALA A 39 9.87 -18.35 3.94
CA ALA A 39 9.07 -18.31 2.72
C ALA A 39 9.72 -17.35 1.72
N ASP A 40 9.62 -17.67 0.43
CA ASP A 40 10.08 -16.79 -0.64
C ASP A 40 9.11 -15.61 -0.87
N GLU A 41 9.61 -14.54 -1.49
CA GLU A 41 8.84 -13.30 -1.71
C GLU A 41 7.58 -13.54 -2.57
N ASP A 42 7.66 -14.38 -3.60
CA ASP A 42 6.53 -14.67 -4.49
C ASP A 42 5.40 -15.40 -3.74
N SER A 43 5.76 -16.35 -2.88
CA SER A 43 4.82 -17.05 -2.00
C SER A 43 4.12 -16.09 -1.03
N LEU A 44 4.86 -15.15 -0.43
CA LEU A 44 4.31 -14.15 0.49
C LEU A 44 3.39 -13.16 -0.22
N LEU A 45 3.77 -12.67 -1.40
CA LEU A 45 2.95 -11.79 -2.24
C LEU A 45 1.65 -12.50 -2.69
N THR A 46 1.75 -13.77 -3.08
CA THR A 46 0.59 -14.59 -3.48
C THR A 46 -0.37 -14.80 -2.30
N ALA A 47 0.15 -15.14 -1.12
CA ALA A 47 -0.66 -15.30 0.08
C ALA A 47 -1.34 -13.98 0.48
N TYR A 48 -0.60 -12.87 0.42
CA TYR A 48 -1.10 -11.54 0.69
C TYR A 48 -2.29 -11.19 -0.21
N GLY A 49 -2.13 -11.26 -1.54
CA GLY A 49 -3.18 -10.88 -2.49
C GLY A 49 -4.44 -11.75 -2.36
N ARG A 50 -4.27 -13.05 -2.10
CA ARG A 50 -5.41 -13.97 -1.88
C ARG A 50 -6.19 -13.58 -0.62
N HIS A 51 -5.52 -13.35 0.50
CA HIS A 51 -6.18 -13.01 1.76
C HIS A 51 -6.78 -11.60 1.74
N GLU A 52 -6.08 -10.64 1.14
CA GLU A 52 -6.56 -9.27 0.95
C GLU A 52 -7.90 -9.27 0.20
N THR A 53 -7.96 -9.96 -0.94
CA THR A 53 -9.18 -10.11 -1.74
C THR A 53 -10.34 -10.67 -0.93
N VAL A 54 -10.10 -11.75 -0.17
CA VAL A 54 -11.14 -12.39 0.65
C VAL A 54 -11.63 -11.43 1.74
N ILE A 55 -10.73 -10.71 2.40
CA ILE A 55 -11.09 -9.78 3.48
C ILE A 55 -11.92 -8.61 2.94
N GLN A 56 -11.51 -8.01 1.82
CA GLN A 56 -12.24 -6.89 1.21
C GLN A 56 -13.64 -7.31 0.74
N GLN A 57 -13.79 -8.53 0.19
CA GLN A 57 -15.09 -9.07 -0.19
C GLN A 57 -16.00 -9.33 1.02
N GLN A 58 -15.43 -9.84 2.13
CA GLN A 58 -16.20 -10.12 3.35
C GLN A 58 -16.53 -8.86 4.16
N ARG A 59 -15.69 -7.83 4.09
CA ARG A 59 -15.81 -6.59 4.88
C ARG A 59 -15.63 -5.36 4.00
N PRO A 60 -16.59 -5.09 3.09
CA PRO A 60 -16.52 -3.91 2.25
C PRO A 60 -16.53 -2.63 3.09
N GLY A 61 -15.68 -1.67 2.73
CA GLY A 61 -15.56 -0.38 3.41
C GLY A 61 -14.68 -0.37 4.66
N LEU A 62 -14.03 -1.48 4.99
CA LEU A 62 -13.00 -1.50 6.03
C LEU A 62 -11.82 -0.60 5.61
N PRO A 63 -11.26 0.24 6.51
CA PRO A 63 -10.05 1.01 6.21
C PRO A 63 -8.93 0.08 5.73
N TYR A 64 -8.20 0.50 4.70
CA TYR A 64 -7.23 -0.38 4.06
C TYR A 64 -6.12 -0.84 5.03
N ARG A 65 -5.64 0.04 5.93
CA ARG A 65 -4.70 -0.39 6.98
C ARG A 65 -5.22 -1.55 7.85
N ASP A 66 -6.53 -1.60 8.10
CA ASP A 66 -7.14 -2.63 8.93
C ASP A 66 -7.31 -3.93 8.11
N VAL A 67 -7.53 -3.81 6.79
CA VAL A 67 -7.43 -4.95 5.85
C VAL A 67 -6.02 -5.54 5.92
N VAL A 68 -4.98 -4.71 5.75
CA VAL A 68 -3.57 -5.14 5.80
C VAL A 68 -3.21 -5.79 7.14
N ALA A 69 -3.65 -5.21 8.26
CA ALA A 69 -3.46 -5.80 9.58
C ALA A 69 -4.06 -7.20 9.68
N MET A 70 -5.30 -7.38 9.17
CA MET A 70 -5.95 -8.68 9.14
C MET A 70 -5.28 -9.68 8.20
N VAL A 71 -4.70 -9.21 7.08
CA VAL A 71 -3.95 -10.07 6.15
C VAL A 71 -2.79 -10.74 6.87
N LEU A 72 -2.05 -10.03 7.73
CA LEU A 72 -0.98 -10.65 8.51
C LEU A 72 -1.50 -11.81 9.37
N GLY A 73 -2.62 -11.61 10.06
CA GLY A 73 -3.24 -12.68 10.86
C GLY A 73 -3.60 -13.90 10.01
N ARG A 74 -4.11 -13.69 8.79
CA ARG A 74 -4.46 -14.78 7.87
C ARG A 74 -3.25 -15.49 7.27
N ILE A 75 -2.19 -14.76 6.96
CA ILE A 75 -0.91 -15.34 6.55
C ILE A 75 -0.36 -16.19 7.69
N ALA A 76 -0.34 -15.68 8.93
CA ALA A 76 0.12 -16.43 10.09
C ALA A 76 -0.68 -17.74 10.26
N GLU A 77 -2.00 -17.68 10.20
CA GLU A 77 -2.88 -18.87 10.30
C GLU A 77 -2.59 -19.91 9.21
N GLU A 78 -2.33 -19.48 7.97
CA GLU A 78 -2.02 -20.39 6.85
C GLU A 78 -0.72 -21.17 7.04
N PHE A 79 0.25 -20.58 7.75
CA PHE A 79 1.53 -21.21 8.05
C PHE A 79 1.57 -21.85 9.45
N ASP A 80 0.41 -22.12 10.07
CA ASP A 80 0.28 -22.68 11.43
C ASP A 80 1.01 -21.85 12.51
N LEU A 81 1.09 -20.53 12.30
CA LEU A 81 1.70 -19.54 13.18
C LEU A 81 0.64 -18.60 13.77
N SER A 82 1.08 -17.69 14.64
CA SER A 82 0.23 -16.63 15.19
C SER A 82 0.90 -15.26 15.02
N ALA A 83 0.11 -14.25 14.69
CA ALA A 83 0.50 -12.85 14.78
C ALA A 83 -0.20 -12.20 15.98
N ARG A 84 0.56 -11.50 16.83
CA ARG A 84 0.01 -10.73 17.94
C ARG A 84 -0.74 -9.52 17.41
N HIS A 85 -1.67 -9.01 18.21
CA HIS A 85 -2.47 -7.85 17.82
C HIS A 85 -1.58 -6.63 17.48
N GLU A 86 -0.53 -6.40 18.26
CA GLU A 86 0.40 -5.30 18.04
C GLU A 86 1.19 -5.45 16.74
N GLU A 87 1.57 -6.68 16.37
CA GLU A 87 2.28 -6.97 15.10
C GLU A 87 1.37 -6.73 13.90
N MET A 88 0.10 -7.16 14.00
CA MET A 88 -0.92 -6.91 12.99
C MET A 88 -1.16 -5.41 12.82
N GLN A 89 -1.31 -4.66 13.91
CA GLN A 89 -1.47 -3.21 13.87
C GLN A 89 -0.25 -2.51 13.26
N GLN A 90 0.96 -2.90 13.66
CA GLN A 90 2.20 -2.34 13.10
C GLN A 90 2.30 -2.59 11.60
N PHE A 91 1.94 -3.79 11.14
CA PHE A 91 1.92 -4.13 9.72
C PHE A 91 0.87 -3.31 8.96
N GLY A 92 -0.34 -3.14 9.51
CA GLY A 92 -1.37 -2.29 8.93
C GLY A 92 -0.99 -0.81 8.84
N ASP A 93 -0.43 -0.25 9.92
CA ASP A 93 0.02 1.15 9.98
C ASP A 93 1.22 1.43 9.05
N SER A 94 1.86 0.40 8.48
CA SER A 94 2.97 0.56 7.55
C SER A 94 2.56 1.13 6.18
N VAL A 95 1.28 1.01 5.78
CA VAL A 95 0.79 1.38 4.43
C VAL A 95 1.19 2.80 4.01
N GLY A 96 1.07 3.75 4.95
CA GLY A 96 1.40 5.15 4.69
C GLY A 96 2.89 5.40 4.39
N HIS A 97 3.75 4.44 4.74
CA HIS A 97 5.20 4.51 4.68
C HIS A 97 5.81 3.68 3.54
N TRP A 98 4.99 3.05 2.71
CA TRP A 98 5.48 2.27 1.57
C TRP A 98 6.18 3.18 0.55
N PRO A 99 7.32 2.77 -0.02
CA PRO A 99 8.18 3.66 -0.77
C PRO A 99 7.55 4.02 -2.13
N PRO A 100 7.70 5.27 -2.60
CA PRO A 100 7.40 5.60 -3.99
C PRO A 100 8.40 4.93 -4.94
N PHE A 101 7.97 4.66 -6.19
CA PHE A 101 8.92 4.41 -7.28
C PHE A 101 9.87 5.61 -7.44
N SER A 102 11.08 5.34 -7.93
CA SER A 102 12.17 6.32 -7.95
C SER A 102 11.85 7.60 -8.74
N ASP A 103 11.01 7.48 -9.76
CA ASP A 103 10.61 8.56 -10.66
C ASP A 103 9.30 9.26 -10.25
N SER A 104 8.52 8.69 -9.34
CA SER A 104 7.19 9.19 -8.98
C SER A 104 7.23 10.65 -8.50
N ARG A 105 8.15 10.99 -7.59
CA ARG A 105 8.22 12.33 -7.00
C ARG A 105 8.57 13.41 -8.03
N GLU A 106 9.61 13.16 -8.82
CA GLU A 106 10.07 14.11 -9.85
C GLU A 106 9.01 14.27 -10.95
N SER A 107 8.43 13.16 -11.41
CA SER A 107 7.39 13.15 -12.44
C SER A 107 6.14 13.89 -11.99
N LEU A 108 5.67 13.64 -10.77
CA LEU A 108 4.50 14.35 -10.21
C LEU A 108 4.79 15.84 -10.02
N ALA A 109 5.99 16.22 -9.57
CA ALA A 109 6.39 17.62 -9.44
C ALA A 109 6.40 18.34 -10.80
N TYR A 110 6.86 17.68 -11.86
CA TYR A 110 6.80 18.20 -13.22
C TYR A 110 5.37 18.32 -13.73
N LEU A 111 4.58 17.25 -13.62
CA LEU A 111 3.19 17.23 -14.10
C LEU A 111 2.31 18.25 -13.38
N ARG A 112 2.55 18.51 -12.09
CA ARG A 112 1.82 19.52 -11.30
C ARG A 112 1.96 20.93 -11.86
N GLN A 113 3.03 21.23 -12.61
CA GLN A 113 3.22 22.53 -13.28
C GLN A 113 2.25 22.72 -14.45
N HIS A 114 1.66 21.64 -14.96
CA HIS A 114 0.87 21.65 -16.20
C HIS A 114 -0.57 21.17 -16.00
N PHE A 115 -0.85 20.36 -14.98
CA PHE A 115 -2.14 19.71 -14.77
C PHE A 115 -2.60 19.81 -13.32
N LYS A 116 -3.93 19.80 -13.13
CA LYS A 116 -4.50 19.44 -11.82
C LYS A 116 -4.31 17.95 -11.58
N LEU A 117 -3.51 17.60 -10.57
CA LEU A 117 -3.33 16.20 -10.17
C LEU A 117 -4.34 15.83 -9.09
N VAL A 118 -5.03 14.70 -9.28
CA VAL A 118 -6.03 14.15 -8.34
C VAL A 118 -5.67 12.70 -8.04
N ALA A 119 -5.69 12.30 -6.77
CA ALA A 119 -5.53 10.90 -6.37
C ALA A 119 -6.90 10.21 -6.29
N ILE A 120 -6.99 9.01 -6.87
CA ILE A 120 -8.12 8.09 -6.72
C ILE A 120 -7.52 6.80 -6.17
N THR A 121 -7.69 6.57 -4.87
CA THR A 121 -7.04 5.46 -4.16
C THR A 121 -8.04 4.69 -3.29
N ASN A 122 -7.79 3.39 -3.13
CA ASN A 122 -8.53 2.52 -2.21
C ASN A 122 -8.01 2.59 -0.78
N VAL A 123 -6.88 3.28 -0.56
CA VAL A 123 -6.28 3.43 0.78
C VAL A 123 -6.99 4.51 1.58
N ASP A 124 -7.14 4.27 2.89
CA ASP A 124 -7.84 5.20 3.78
C ASP A 124 -7.09 6.52 3.97
N ASN A 125 -7.84 7.58 4.26
CA ASN A 125 -7.30 8.93 4.38
C ASN A 125 -6.14 9.06 5.37
N ARG A 126 -6.13 8.29 6.47
CA ARG A 126 -5.05 8.37 7.47
C ARG A 126 -3.74 7.87 6.87
N SER A 127 -3.75 6.71 6.23
CA SER A 127 -2.56 6.19 5.54
C SER A 127 -2.18 7.07 4.33
N PHE A 128 -3.16 7.62 3.62
CA PHE A 128 -2.89 8.46 2.46
C PHE A 128 -2.20 9.79 2.81
N VAL A 129 -2.44 10.36 4.01
CA VAL A 129 -1.73 11.58 4.44
C VAL A 129 -0.21 11.39 4.40
N ASP A 130 0.28 10.27 4.93
CA ASP A 130 1.72 9.97 4.94
C ASP A 130 2.24 9.67 3.53
N THR A 131 1.45 8.97 2.72
CA THR A 131 1.78 8.72 1.30
C THR A 131 1.84 10.01 0.48
N HIS A 132 0.91 10.94 0.71
CA HIS A 132 0.88 12.24 0.04
C HIS A 132 2.12 13.06 0.40
N LEU A 133 2.52 13.05 1.67
CA LEU A 133 3.76 13.66 2.13
C LEU A 133 5.00 13.02 1.49
N LEU A 134 5.08 11.69 1.45
CA LEU A 134 6.18 10.96 0.81
C LEU A 134 6.34 11.31 -0.68
N LEU A 135 5.22 11.55 -1.37
CA LEU A 135 5.21 11.97 -2.77
C LEU A 135 5.56 13.44 -2.98
N GLY A 136 5.73 14.24 -1.92
CA GLY A 136 6.00 15.68 -1.99
C GLY A 136 4.73 16.53 -2.14
N GLU A 137 3.62 16.05 -1.58
CA GLU A 137 2.30 16.69 -1.58
C GLU A 137 1.76 17.09 -2.99
N PRO A 138 1.87 16.25 -4.03
CA PRO A 138 1.63 16.67 -5.41
C PRO A 138 0.16 16.80 -5.82
N PHE A 139 -0.79 16.28 -5.03
CA PHE A 139 -2.21 16.32 -5.37
C PHE A 139 -2.91 17.62 -4.95
N HIS A 140 -3.94 17.99 -5.68
CA HIS A 140 -4.87 19.06 -5.32
C HIS A 140 -6.09 18.38 -4.70
N ILE A 141 -6.09 18.32 -3.37
CA ILE A 141 -7.20 17.83 -2.54
C ILE A 141 -8.47 18.65 -2.79
#